data_AF-A0AAW7ZW48-F1
#
_entry.id   AF-A0AAW7ZW48-F1
#
_cell.length_a   1.000
_cell.length_b   1.000
_cell.length_c   1.000
_cell.angle_alpha   90.00
_cell.angle_beta   90.00
_cell.angle_gamma   90.00
#
_symmetry.space_group_name_H-M   'P 1'
#
loop_
_entity.id
_entity.type
_entity.pdbx_description
1 polymer ?
#
loop_
_entity_poly.entity_id
_entity_poly.type
_entity_poly.pdbx_seq_one_letter_code
_entity_poly.pdbx_strand_id
1 'polypeptide(L)' 'MMDYLNSLQRILSVDPSRMQVLYAVRDLQLHDCWTGAGFVRDAVWDHLHVDWHHSLSGNVDVVWFDPEGCTADGGIGLL' A
#
# COMPACT_ATOMS: atom_id res chain seq x y z
N MET A 1 16.34 16.86 3.11
CA MET A 1 14.89 16.71 3.40
C MET A 1 14.15 15.95 2.28
N MET A 2 14.63 15.95 1.02
CA MET A 2 13.94 15.33 -0.12
C MET A 2 14.37 13.88 -0.44
N ASP A 3 15.31 13.32 0.31
CA ASP A 3 15.96 12.06 -0.07
C ASP A 3 15.09 10.83 0.23
N TYR A 4 14.28 10.87 1.29
CA TYR A 4 13.46 9.72 1.70
C TYR A 4 12.29 9.46 0.75
N LEU A 5 11.64 10.49 0.20
CA LEU A 5 10.55 10.32 -0.76
C LEU A 5 11.06 9.72 -2.07
N ASN A 6 12.18 10.22 -2.58
CA ASN A 6 12.81 9.69 -3.80
C ASN A 6 13.30 8.25 -3.59
N SER A 7 13.85 7.94 -2.42
CA SER A 7 14.25 6.56 -2.07
C SER A 7 13.04 5.65 -1.98
N LEU A 8 11.95 6.06 -1.33
CA LEU A 8 10.73 5.25 -1.23
C LEU A 8 10.11 5.00 -2.60
N GLN A 9 10.00 6.02 -3.45
CA GLN A 9 9.51 5.85 -4.83
C GLN A 9 10.38 4.86 -5.61
N ARG A 10 11.71 4.93 -5.45
CA ARG A 10 12.61 3.97 -6.07
C ARG A 10 12.41 2.55 -5.55
N ILE A 11 12.34 2.37 -4.22
CA ILE A 11 12.12 1.06 -3.58
C ILE A 11 10.84 0.41 -4.13
N LEU A 12 9.75 1.17 -4.21
CA LEU A 12 8.47 0.65 -4.69
C LEU A 12 8.46 0.41 -6.21
N SER A 13 9.04 1.31 -7.00
CA SER A 13 8.99 1.23 -8.47
C SER A 13 9.82 0.11 -9.09
N VAL A 14 10.86 -0.35 -8.39
CA VAL A 14 11.69 -1.49 -8.86
C VAL A 14 11.14 -2.85 -8.44
N ASP A 15 10.09 -2.90 -7.63
CA ASP A 15 9.41 -4.13 -7.23
C ASP A 15 8.13 -4.33 -8.07
N PRO A 16 8.14 -5.27 -9.06
CA PRO A 16 7.00 -5.45 -9.95
C PRO A 16 5.73 -5.90 -9.24
N SER A 17 5.86 -6.71 -8.18
CA SER A 17 4.73 -7.24 -7.43
C SER A 17 4.05 -6.13 -6.62
N ARG A 18 4.85 -5.24 -6.01
CA ARG A 18 4.32 -4.04 -5.32
C ARG A 18 3.68 -3.06 -6.30
N MET A 19 4.25 -2.90 -7.50
CA MET A 19 3.64 -2.09 -8.55
C MET A 19 2.30 -2.66 -9.05
N GLN A 20 2.15 -3.98 -9.14
CA GLN A 20 0.87 -4.61 -9.48
C GLN A 20 -0.22 -4.29 -8.46
N VAL A 21 0.11 -4.31 -7.16
CA VAL A 21 -0.81 -3.90 -6.10
C VAL A 21 -1.21 -2.44 -6.24
N LEU A 22 -0.25 -1.53 -6.48
CA LEU A 22 -0.56 -0.11 -6.67
C LEU A 22 -1.46 0.15 -7.87
N TYR A 23 -1.26 -0.60 -8.97
CA TYR A 23 -2.16 -0.54 -10.12
C TYR A 23 -3.54 -1.09 -9.80
N ALA A 24 -3.64 -2.23 -9.11
CA ALA A 24 -4.91 -2.79 -8.70
C ALA A 24 -5.70 -1.81 -7.80
N VAL A 25 -5.05 -1.21 -6.81
CA VAL A 25 -5.68 -0.21 -5.91
C VAL A 25 -6.16 1.01 -6.69
N ARG A 26 -5.37 1.52 -7.64
CA ARG A 26 -5.78 2.61 -8.53
C ARG A 26 -7.01 2.22 -9.37
N ASP A 27 -7.02 0.99 -9.88
CA ASP A 27 -8.05 0.50 -10.79
C ASP A 27 -9.37 0.16 -10.07
N LEU A 28 -9.39 0.11 -8.72
CA LEU A 28 -10.63 0.06 -7.94
C LEU A 28 -11.48 1.33 -8.07
N GLN A 29 -10.86 2.45 -8.46
CA GLN A 29 -11.51 3.77 -8.62
C GLN A 29 -12.33 4.21 -7.39
N LEU A 30 -11.91 3.78 -6.19
CA LEU A 30 -12.53 4.17 -4.93
C LEU A 30 -12.20 5.63 -4.61
N HIS A 31 -13.16 6.35 -4.03
CA HIS A 31 -12.97 7.74 -3.64
C HIS A 31 -11.95 7.86 -2.49
N ASP A 32 -10.94 8.69 -2.69
CA ASP A 32 -9.85 8.95 -1.74
C ASP A 32 -9.24 7.65 -1.19
N CYS A 33 -8.85 6.73 -2.08
CA CYS A 33 -8.31 5.41 -1.72
C CYS A 33 -6.78 5.32 -1.76
N TRP A 34 -6.21 4.67 -0.74
CA TRP A 34 -4.78 4.64 -0.47
C TRP A 34 -4.38 3.24 0.01
N THR A 35 -3.17 2.80 -0.34
CA THR A 35 -2.51 1.67 0.32
C THR A 35 -1.24 2.13 0.99
N GLY A 36 -0.89 1.50 2.12
CA GLY A 36 0.14 2.01 3.02
C GLY A 36 0.49 1.00 4.11
N ALA A 37 0.63 1.46 5.35
CA ALA A 37 0.84 0.61 6.53
C ALA A 37 1.91 -0.48 6.30
N GLY A 38 1.53 -1.77 6.43
CA GLY A 38 2.44 -2.90 6.23
C GLY A 38 3.08 -2.92 4.85
N PHE A 39 2.34 -2.57 3.80
CA PHE A 39 2.84 -2.55 2.43
C PHE A 39 4.08 -1.65 2.25
N VAL A 40 4.04 -0.43 2.81
CA VAL A 40 5.16 0.53 2.71
C VAL A 40 6.27 0.19 3.70
N ARG A 41 5.92 -0.15 4.95
CA ARG A 41 6.89 -0.49 5.99
C ARG A 41 7.75 -1.68 5.57
N ASP A 42 7.11 -2.74 5.07
CA ASP A 42 7.81 -3.97 4.73
C ASP A 42 8.72 -3.74 3.51
N ALA A 43 8.30 -2.93 2.52
CA ALA A 43 9.16 -2.54 1.39
C ALA A 43 10.45 -1.83 1.83
N VAL A 44 10.33 -0.89 2.77
CA VAL A 44 11.48 -0.19 3.33
C VAL A 44 12.34 -1.13 4.18
N TRP A 45 11.71 -2.02 4.95
CA TRP A 45 12.40 -2.98 5.80
C TRP A 45 13.24 -3.96 4.97
N ASP A 46 12.66 -4.52 3.90
CA ASP A 46 13.32 -5.42 2.96
C ASP A 46 14.53 -4.72 2.30
N HIS A 47 14.35 -3.45 1.89
CA HIS A 47 15.44 -2.67 1.29
C HIS A 47 16.62 -2.45 2.24
N LEU A 48 16.36 -2.27 3.54
CA LEU A 48 17.38 -2.05 4.55
C LEU A 48 18.05 -3.35 5.04
N HIS A 49 17.39 -4.50 4.88
CA HIS A 49 17.85 -5.78 5.40
C HIS A 49 17.94 -6.83 4.28
N VAL A 50 19.06 -6.80 3.55
CA VAL A 50 19.35 -7.56 2.30
C VAL A 50 19.13 -9.08 2.39
N ASP A 51 19.22 -9.68 3.58
CA ASP A 51 19.02 -11.14 3.78
C ASP A 51 17.58 -11.53 4.14
N TRP A 52 16.65 -10.57 4.19
CA TRP A 52 15.25 -10.80 4.55
C TRP A 52 14.36 -10.71 3.30
N HIS A 53 14.56 -11.63 2.36
CA HIS A 53 13.72 -11.76 1.16
C HIS A 53 12.34 -12.32 1.55
N HIS A 54 11.43 -11.46 2.03
CA HIS A 54 10.02 -11.78 1.97
C HIS A 54 9.51 -11.52 0.55
N SER A 55 9.01 -12.57 -0.10
CA SER A 55 7.95 -12.40 -1.11
C SER A 55 6.84 -11.55 -0.48
N LEU A 56 6.11 -10.74 -1.25
CA LEU A 56 4.90 -10.03 -0.81
C LEU A 56 3.97 -11.01 -0.07
N SER A 57 4.16 -11.16 1.24
CA SER A 57 3.52 -12.15 2.09
C SER A 57 2.74 -11.49 3.22
N GLY A 58 2.88 -10.17 3.35
CA GLY A 58 2.08 -9.33 4.23
C GLY A 58 0.74 -8.99 3.58
N ASN A 59 -0.24 -8.68 4.42
CA ASN A 59 -1.55 -8.23 3.96
C ASN A 59 -1.41 -6.84 3.29
N VAL A 60 -2.20 -6.61 2.24
CA VAL A 60 -2.34 -5.30 1.63
C VAL A 60 -3.53 -4.60 2.27
N ASP A 61 -3.26 -3.54 3.02
CA ASP A 61 -4.31 -2.67 3.56
C ASP A 61 -4.71 -1.63 2.52
N VAL A 62 -6.01 -1.53 2.23
CA VAL A 62 -6.59 -0.48 1.38
C VAL A 62 -7.59 0.31 2.23
N VAL A 63 -7.34 1.60 2.39
CA VAL A 63 -8.26 2.53 3.08
C VAL A 63 -8.88 3.44 2.03
N TRP A 64 -10.18 3.70 2.15
CA TRP A 64 -10.88 4.68 1.30
C TRP A 64 -11.91 5.44 2.13
N PHE A 65 -12.32 6.59 1.62
CA PHE A 65 -13.37 7.39 2.24
C PHE A 65 -14.68 7.24 1.46
N ASP A 66 -15.69 6.67 2.13
CA ASP A 66 -17.05 6.59 1.62
C ASP A 66 -17.92 7.69 2.24
N PRO A 67 -18.23 8.78 1.50
CA PRO A 67 -19.08 9.86 2.00
C PRO A 67 -20.55 9.46 2.19
N GLU A 68 -21.02 8.38 1.56
CA GLU A 68 -22.42 7.95 1.56
C GLU A 68 -22.66 6.79 2.56
N GLY A 69 -21.63 6.00 2.86
CA GLY A 69 -21.67 4.82 3.73
C GLY A 69 -21.45 5.08 5.22
N CYS A 70 -21.34 6.33 5.67
CA CYS A 70 -21.09 6.70 7.07
C CYS A 70 -22.36 6.57 7.93
N THR A 71 -22.93 5.36 7.99
CA THR A 71 -24.02 5.00 8.91
C THR A 71 -23.45 4.15 10.04
N ALA A 72 -23.93 4.36 11.27
CA ALA A 72 -23.32 3.82 12.50
C ALA A 72 -23.27 2.28 12.59
N ASP A 73 -23.93 1.56 11.66
CA ASP A 73 -23.94 0.09 11.57
C ASP A 73 -23.12 -0.47 10.37
N GLY A 74 -22.43 0.39 9.60
CA GLY A 74 -21.69 -0.02 8.40
C GLY A 74 -20.34 -0.62 8.74
N GLY A 75 -20.25 -1.95 8.70
CA GLY A 75 -18.99 -2.68 8.86
C GLY A 75 -17.88 -2.12 7.97
N ILE A 76 -16.65 -2.16 8.48
CA ILE A 76 -15.43 -1.93 7.69
C ILE A 76 -15.60 -2.61 6.34
N GLY A 77 -15.64 -1.84 5.26
CA GLY A 77 -15.67 -2.42 3.93
C GLY A 77 -14.43 -3.29 3.79
N LEU A 78 -14.61 -4.60 3.84
CA LEU A 78 -13.56 -5.57 3.53
C LEU A 78 -13.78 -5.94 2.08
N LEU A 79 -12.86 -5.49 1.22
CA LEU A 79 -12.61 -6.12 -0.07
C LEU A 79 -12.02 -7.51 0.13
#